data_AF-A0A699VPR7-F1
#
_entry.id   AF-A0A699VPR7-F1
#
_cell.length_a   1.000
_cell.length_b   1.000
_cell.length_c   1.000
_cell.angle_alpha   90.00
_cell.angle_beta   90.00
_cell.angle_gamma   90.00
#
_symmetry.space_group_name_H-M   'P 1'
#
loop_
_entity.id
_entity.type
_entity.pdbx_description
1 polymer ?
#
loop_
_entity_poly.entity_id
_entity_poly.type
_entity_poly.pdbx_seq_one_letter_code
_entity_poly.pdbx_strand_id
1 'polypeptide(L)'
;AWIEAMQEELHQFDRLQVWEFVDKPFGKNVIKLKWLWKNKKDEDQTVIRNKARLVAKGYAQEEGIDFEESFAPVARLKAVRIFVAYVAHKSFPIYQMDVKMEFLNGPLNEEVYVTVSDGFIDPDHPDKVYRLRKALYGLKQALRA
;
A
#
# COMPACT_ATOMS: atom_id res chain seq x y z
N ALA A 1 -19.84 4.41 -8.05
CA ALA A 1 -19.83 2.94 -8.29
C ALA A 1 -18.53 2.28 -7.78
N TRP A 2 -18.43 0.94 -7.69
CA TRP A 2 -17.17 0.28 -7.29
C TRP A 2 -16.04 0.45 -8.31
N ILE A 3 -16.40 0.48 -9.61
CA ILE A 3 -15.45 0.66 -10.72
C ILE A 3 -14.76 2.02 -10.62
N GLU A 4 -15.50 3.10 -10.35
CA GLU A 4 -14.94 4.44 -10.14
C GLU A 4 -13.92 4.46 -9.00
N ALA A 5 -14.18 3.77 -7.88
CA ALA A 5 -13.26 3.70 -6.76
C ALA A 5 -11.98 2.92 -7.11
N MET A 6 -12.07 1.91 -7.98
CA MET A 6 -10.90 1.17 -8.48
C MET A 6 -10.08 2.03 -9.44
N GLN A 7 -10.73 2.76 -10.35
CA GLN A 7 -10.08 3.69 -11.27
C GLN A 7 -9.39 4.82 -10.51
N GLU A 8 -10.03 5.40 -9.49
CA GLU A 8 -9.43 6.44 -8.64
C GLU A 8 -8.14 5.93 -7.99
N GLU A 9 -8.13 4.70 -7.46
CA GLU A 9 -6.94 4.08 -6.87
C GLU A 9 -5.82 3.89 -7.91
N LEU A 10 -6.12 3.32 -9.08
CA LEU A 10 -5.14 3.14 -10.16
C LEU A 10 -4.58 4.47 -10.66
N HIS A 11 -5.43 5.49 -10.82
CA HIS A 11 -4.99 6.84 -11.18
C HIS A 11 -4.02 7.43 -10.14
N GLN A 12 -4.21 7.17 -8.84
CA GLN A 12 -3.21 7.59 -7.85
C GLN A 12 -1.89 6.86 -8.02
N PHE A 13 -1.91 5.58 -8.40
CA PHE A 13 -0.69 4.80 -8.59
C PHE A 13 0.12 5.33 -9.78
N ASP A 14 -0.56 5.68 -10.87
CA ASP A 14 0.06 6.31 -12.05
C ASP A 14 0.65 7.68 -11.69
N ARG A 15 -0.14 8.53 -11.00
CA ARG A 15 0.32 9.86 -10.56
C ARG A 15 1.54 9.80 -9.64
N LEU A 16 1.58 8.81 -8.75
CA LEU A 16 2.68 8.61 -7.81
C LEU A 16 3.81 7.77 -8.39
N GLN A 17 3.68 7.28 -9.64
CA GLN A 17 4.63 6.38 -10.29
C GLN A 17 5.01 5.19 -9.40
N VAL A 18 4.00 4.56 -8.79
CA VAL A 18 4.18 3.44 -7.85
C VAL A 18 4.83 2.25 -8.54
N TRP A 19 4.54 2.05 -9.82
CA TRP A 19 5.05 0.96 -10.62
C TRP A 19 5.39 1.40 -12.03
N GLU A 20 6.04 0.49 -12.74
CA GLU A 20 6.27 0.58 -14.18
C GLU A 20 5.89 -0.74 -14.84
N PHE A 21 5.42 -0.67 -16.08
CA PHE A 21 5.01 -1.83 -16.85
C PHE A 21 6.20 -2.41 -17.61
N VAL A 22 6.53 -3.67 -17.35
CA VAL A 22 7.73 -4.35 -17.87
C VAL A 22 7.43 -5.77 -18.30
N ASP A 23 8.31 -6.35 -19.11
CA ASP A 23 8.25 -7.77 -19.43
C ASP A 23 8.58 -8.61 -18.19
N LYS A 24 7.93 -9.77 -18.06
CA LYS A 24 8.16 -10.65 -16.92
C LYS A 24 9.60 -11.13 -16.88
N PRO A 25 10.36 -10.81 -15.82
CA PRO A 25 11.73 -11.28 -15.67
C PRO A 25 11.79 -12.80 -15.49
N PHE A 26 12.83 -13.41 -16.05
CA PHE A 26 13.08 -14.84 -15.91
C PHE A 26 13.50 -15.20 -14.48
N GLY A 27 12.90 -16.24 -13.91
CA GLY A 27 13.29 -16.79 -12.60
C GLY A 27 12.94 -15.94 -11.37
N LYS A 28 12.25 -14.81 -11.53
CA LYS A 28 11.79 -13.97 -10.40
C LYS A 28 10.35 -14.32 -10.01
N ASN A 29 10.07 -14.20 -8.71
CA ASN A 29 8.73 -14.37 -8.18
C ASN A 29 7.84 -13.18 -8.57
N VAL A 30 6.58 -13.44 -8.91
CA VAL A 30 5.59 -12.42 -9.25
C VAL A 30 4.44 -12.50 -8.26
N ILE A 31 4.29 -11.46 -7.44
CA ILE A 31 3.29 -11.42 -6.39
C ILE A 31 1.92 -11.09 -6.99
N LYS A 32 0.94 -11.94 -6.71
CA LYS A 32 -0.44 -11.69 -7.13
C LYS A 32 -1.05 -10.51 -6.36
N LEU A 33 -1.85 -9.71 -7.05
CA LEU A 33 -2.63 -8.64 -6.41
C LEU A 33 -4.03 -9.13 -5.98
N LYS A 34 -4.67 -8.38 -5.09
CA LYS A 34 -6.09 -8.50 -4.76
C LYS A 34 -6.71 -7.15 -4.49
N TRP A 35 -7.98 -7.02 -4.86
CA TRP A 35 -8.79 -5.88 -4.46
C TRP A 35 -9.39 -6.10 -3.06
N LEU A 36 -9.33 -5.06 -2.25
CA LEU A 36 -10.07 -4.96 -0.99
C LEU A 36 -11.12 -3.85 -1.13
N TRP A 37 -12.36 -4.20 -0.83
CA TRP A 37 -13.50 -3.30 -0.95
C TRP A 37 -14.06 -2.99 0.44
N LYS A 38 -14.37 -1.72 0.69
CA LYS A 38 -15.00 -1.27 1.94
C LYS A 38 -15.98 -0.14 1.67
N ASN A 39 -17.20 -0.29 2.17
CA ASN A 39 -18.15 0.81 2.22
C ASN A 39 -17.86 1.68 3.44
N LYS A 40 -17.70 2.98 3.20
CA LYS A 40 -17.75 4.00 4.24
C LYS A 40 -19.21 4.35 4.44
N LYS A 41 -19.66 4.26 5.68
CA LYS A 41 -21.01 4.60 6.10
C LYS A 41 -20.97 5.79 7.05
N ASP A 42 -22.02 6.59 7.03
CA ASP A 42 -22.26 7.61 8.06
C ASP A 42 -22.85 6.98 9.34
N GLU A 43 -23.22 7.85 10.29
CA GLU A 43 -23.85 7.46 11.55
C GLU A 43 -25.17 6.71 11.33
N ASP A 44 -25.92 7.09 10.29
CA ASP A 44 -27.20 6.51 9.90
C ASP A 44 -27.07 5.22 9.07
N GLN A 45 -25.86 4.65 8.98
CA GLN A 45 -25.52 3.45 8.18
C GLN A 45 -25.68 3.62 6.66
N THR A 46 -25.88 4.84 6.17
CA THR A 46 -26.00 5.13 4.74
C THR A 46 -24.61 5.11 4.11
N VAL A 47 -24.50 4.47 2.95
CA VAL A 47 -23.22 4.36 2.24
C VAL A 47 -22.88 5.70 1.60
N ILE A 48 -21.91 6.40 2.17
CA ILE A 48 -21.41 7.70 1.68
C ILE A 48 -20.32 7.54 0.61
N ARG A 49 -19.52 6.46 0.68
CA ARG A 49 -18.42 6.25 -0.27
C ARG A 49 -18.00 4.79 -0.36
N ASN A 50 -17.76 4.33 -1.58
CA ASN A 50 -17.09 3.06 -1.83
C ASN A 50 -15.58 3.28 -1.84
N LYS A 51 -14.83 2.44 -1.13
CA LYS A 51 -13.37 2.49 -1.08
C LYS A 51 -12.80 1.17 -1.57
N ALA A 52 -12.11 1.20 -2.70
CA ALA A 52 -11.34 0.07 -3.21
C ALA A 52 -9.85 0.30 -2.92
N ARG A 53 -9.10 -0.75 -2.63
CA ARG A 53 -7.65 -0.73 -2.48
C ARG A 53 -7.04 -1.93 -3.17
N LEU A 54 -5.97 -1.70 -3.92
CA LEU A 54 -5.21 -2.77 -4.53
C LEU A 54 -4.05 -3.15 -3.61
N VAL A 55 -3.97 -4.42 -3.26
CA VAL A 55 -3.05 -4.92 -2.22
C VAL A 55 -2.28 -6.12 -2.75
N ALA A 56 -0.98 -6.17 -2.46
CA ALA A 56 -0.14 -7.31 -2.75
C ALA A 56 -0.51 -8.49 -1.84
N LYS A 57 -0.52 -9.71 -2.38
CA LYS A 57 -0.63 -10.94 -1.59
C LYS A 57 0.73 -11.27 -0.96
N GLY A 58 1.25 -10.40 -0.09
CA GLY A 58 2.58 -10.56 0.50
C GLY A 58 2.74 -11.74 1.46
N TYR A 59 1.70 -12.55 1.70
CA TYR A 59 1.86 -13.87 2.32
C TYR A 59 2.57 -14.88 1.39
N ALA A 60 2.66 -14.57 0.09
CA ALA A 60 3.40 -15.37 -0.89
C ALA A 60 4.87 -14.94 -1.03
N GLN A 61 5.34 -14.00 -0.20
CA GLN A 61 6.75 -13.59 -0.17
C GLN A 61 7.56 -14.48 0.78
N GLU A 62 8.77 -14.82 0.39
CA GLU A 62 9.73 -15.59 1.19
C GLU A 62 10.82 -14.69 1.78
N GLU A 63 11.05 -14.81 3.09
CA GLU A 63 12.13 -14.09 3.80
C GLU A 63 13.49 -14.61 3.33
N GLY A 64 14.46 -13.70 3.13
CA GLY A 64 15.76 -14.00 2.54
C GLY A 64 15.76 -14.14 1.01
N ILE A 65 14.59 -14.11 0.35
CA ILE A 65 14.46 -14.14 -1.11
C ILE A 65 13.79 -12.86 -1.62
N ASP A 66 12.57 -12.58 -1.16
CA ASP A 66 11.74 -11.46 -1.61
C ASP A 66 11.84 -10.23 -0.68
N PHE A 67 12.32 -10.43 0.55
CA PHE A 67 12.60 -9.37 1.53
C PHE A 67 13.56 -9.88 2.62
N GLU A 68 14.33 -8.98 3.25
CA GLU A 68 15.28 -9.34 4.30
C GLU A 68 14.66 -9.30 5.71
N GLU A 69 13.87 -8.28 6.02
CA GLU A 69 13.26 -8.09 7.34
C GLU A 69 11.86 -7.47 7.24
N SER A 70 10.97 -7.84 8.16
CA SER A 70 9.62 -7.25 8.29
C SER A 70 9.60 -6.20 9.39
N PHE A 71 9.22 -4.96 9.06
CA PHE A 71 9.13 -3.87 10.03
C PHE A 71 7.69 -3.61 10.47
N ALA A 72 7.51 -3.21 11.73
CA ALA A 72 6.26 -2.67 12.25
C ALA A 72 6.55 -1.35 12.97
N PRO A 73 6.23 -0.18 12.38
CA PRO A 73 6.41 1.13 12.99
C PRO A 73 5.33 1.34 14.05
N VAL A 74 5.46 0.62 15.17
CA VAL A 74 4.61 0.81 16.33
C VAL A 74 5.34 1.70 17.31
N ALA A 75 4.89 2.95 17.42
CA ALA A 75 5.36 3.84 18.47
C ALA A 75 5.13 3.18 19.84
N ARG A 76 6.18 3.13 20.67
CA ARG A 76 6.08 2.54 22.00
C ARG A 76 5.11 3.38 22.85
N LEU A 77 4.06 2.76 23.37
CA LEU A 77 3.02 3.46 24.14
C LEU A 77 3.59 4.26 25.33
N LYS A 78 4.66 3.77 25.96
CA LYS A 78 5.38 4.51 27.02
C LYS A 78 5.95 5.84 26.52
N ALA A 79 6.57 5.85 25.34
CA ALA A 79 7.12 7.07 24.74
C ALA A 79 6.00 8.06 24.37
N VAL A 80 4.90 7.57 23.79
CA VAL A 80 3.72 8.39 23.48
C VAL A 80 3.14 9.01 24.76
N ARG A 81 3.01 8.25 25.85
CA ARG A 81 2.52 8.77 27.14
C ARG A 81 3.42 9.84 27.73
N ILE A 82 4.74 9.64 27.70
CA ILE A 82 5.71 10.64 28.17
C ILE A 82 5.62 11.91 27.34
N PHE A 83 5.54 11.78 26.01
CA PHE A 83 5.37 12.91 25.09
C PHE A 83 4.12 13.72 25.40
N VAL A 84 2.96 13.06 25.52
CA VAL A 84 1.69 13.72 25.83
C VAL A 84 1.73 14.38 27.21
N ALA A 85 2.30 13.72 28.22
CA ALA A 85 2.43 14.29 29.57
C ALA A 85 3.31 15.55 29.58
N TYR A 86 4.42 15.54 28.84
CA TYR A 86 5.31 16.68 28.71
C TYR A 86 4.65 17.85 27.98
N VAL A 87 3.97 17.57 26.86
CA VAL A 87 3.23 18.58 26.10
C VAL A 87 2.13 19.22 26.94
N ALA A 88 1.37 18.42 27.70
CA ALA A 88 0.35 18.92 28.63
C ALA A 88 0.96 19.82 29.71
N HIS A 89 2.10 19.41 30.30
CA HIS A 89 2.82 20.20 31.30
C HIS A 89 3.33 21.55 30.75
N LYS A 90 3.75 21.59 29.48
CA LYS A 90 4.20 22.82 28.81
C LYS A 90 3.08 23.61 28.13
N SER A 91 1.84 23.12 28.21
CA SER A 91 0.67 23.71 27.53
C SER A 91 0.88 23.91 26.03
N PHE A 92 1.58 22.99 25.37
CA PHE A 92 1.77 23.05 23.91
C PHE A 92 0.56 22.44 23.18
N PRO A 93 0.20 22.98 22.01
CA PRO A 93 -0.79 22.33 21.15
C PRO A 93 -0.21 21.06 20.52
N ILE A 94 -1.03 20.00 20.41
CA ILE A 94 -0.71 18.80 19.63
C ILE A 94 -1.50 18.87 18.32
N TYR A 95 -0.80 18.66 17.21
CA TYR A 95 -1.42 18.50 15.90
C TYR A 95 -1.28 17.05 15.45
N GLN A 96 -2.36 16.48 14.90
CA GLN A 96 -2.37 15.15 14.32
C GLN A 96 -2.56 15.27 12.81
N MET A 97 -1.71 14.59 12.05
CA MET A 97 -1.85 14.47 10.60
C MET A 97 -1.88 13.00 10.23
N ASP A 98 -2.95 12.58 9.55
CA ASP A 98 -3.04 11.26 8.93
C ASP A 98 -2.57 11.39 7.47
N VAL A 99 -1.42 10.80 7.16
CA VAL A 99 -0.85 10.84 5.81
C VAL A 99 -1.62 9.87 4.93
N LYS A 100 -2.38 10.40 3.98
CA LYS A 100 -3.06 9.56 2.99
C LYS A 100 -2.02 8.88 2.11
N MET A 101 -2.19 7.58 1.92
CA MET A 101 -1.37 6.76 1.02
C MET A 101 0.12 6.76 1.38
N GLU A 102 0.47 6.85 2.66
CA GLU A 102 1.86 6.89 3.14
C GLU A 102 2.74 5.79 2.51
N PHE A 103 2.25 4.56 2.44
CA PHE A 103 2.91 3.44 1.77
C PHE A 103 3.30 3.73 0.31
N LEU A 104 2.43 4.37 -0.45
CA LEU A 104 2.65 4.65 -1.88
C LEU A 104 3.65 5.78 -2.11
N ASN A 105 4.17 6.41 -1.06
CA ASN A 105 5.20 7.44 -1.14
C ASN A 105 6.60 6.92 -0.77
N GLY A 106 6.67 5.84 0.00
CA GLY A 106 7.93 5.26 0.43
C GLY A 106 8.66 4.56 -0.74
N PRO A 107 9.94 4.87 -1.00
CA PRO A 107 10.71 4.18 -2.02
C PRO A 107 10.91 2.71 -1.63
N LEU A 108 10.84 1.81 -2.61
CA LEU A 108 11.15 0.40 -2.41
C LEU A 108 12.57 0.13 -2.90
N ASN A 109 13.43 -0.40 -2.03
CA ASN A 109 14.81 -0.73 -2.40
C ASN A 109 14.90 -2.09 -3.08
N GLU A 110 14.00 -3.01 -2.73
CA GLU A 110 13.96 -4.37 -3.26
C GLU A 110 13.23 -4.43 -4.61
N GLU A 111 13.73 -5.27 -5.51
CA GLU A 111 13.04 -5.54 -6.79
C GLU A 111 11.84 -6.44 -6.57
N VAL A 112 10.64 -5.86 -6.58
CA VAL A 112 9.38 -6.60 -6.44
C VAL A 112 8.53 -6.48 -7.70
N TYR A 113 8.05 -7.62 -8.19
CA TYR A 113 7.17 -7.71 -9.34
C TYR A 113 5.77 -8.14 -8.91
N VAL A 114 4.75 -7.50 -9.46
CA VAL A 114 3.35 -7.83 -9.19
C VAL A 114 2.59 -8.12 -10.48
N THR A 115 1.59 -8.99 -10.39
CA THR A 115 0.72 -9.29 -11.53
C THR A 115 -0.11 -8.07 -11.91
N VAL A 116 -0.52 -8.00 -13.17
CA VAL A 116 -1.62 -7.11 -13.57
C VAL A 116 -2.89 -7.54 -12.82
N SER A 117 -3.71 -6.57 -12.42
CA SER A 117 -4.99 -6.83 -11.77
C SER A 117 -5.88 -7.70 -12.64
N ASP A 118 -6.55 -8.69 -12.03
CA ASP A 118 -7.61 -9.44 -12.69
C ASP A 118 -8.64 -8.46 -13.27
N GLY A 119 -8.93 -8.59 -14.58
CA GLY A 119 -9.83 -7.69 -15.33
C GLY A 119 -9.17 -6.51 -16.05
N PHE A 120 -7.86 -6.28 -15.88
CA PHE A 120 -7.09 -5.24 -16.58
C PHE A 120 -5.92 -5.81 -17.39
N ILE A 121 -5.94 -7.12 -17.65
CA ILE A 121 -4.91 -7.80 -18.46
C ILE A 121 -5.07 -7.37 -19.92
N ASP A 122 -3.98 -6.89 -20.51
CA ASP A 122 -3.92 -6.56 -21.93
C ASP A 122 -3.84 -7.88 -22.75
N PRO A 123 -4.80 -8.16 -23.64
CA PRO A 123 -4.78 -9.36 -24.48
C PRO A 123 -3.53 -9.46 -25.36
N ASP A 124 -2.95 -8.31 -25.75
CA ASP A 124 -1.78 -8.27 -26.62
C ASP A 124 -0.47 -8.50 -25.84
N HIS A 125 -0.52 -8.39 -24.50
CA HIS A 125 0.63 -8.48 -23.60
C HIS A 125 0.36 -9.33 -22.35
N PRO A 126 0.01 -10.63 -22.51
CA PRO A 126 -0.42 -11.48 -21.40
C PRO A 126 0.66 -11.73 -20.35
N ASP A 127 1.93 -11.67 -20.76
CA ASP A 127 3.09 -11.97 -19.90
C ASP A 127 3.71 -10.73 -19.25
N LYS A 128 3.12 -9.54 -19.41
CA LYS A 128 3.66 -8.33 -18.77
C LYS A 128 3.27 -8.23 -17.30
N VAL A 129 4.15 -7.60 -16.54
CA VAL A 129 4.03 -7.43 -15.09
C VAL A 129 4.35 -5.99 -14.70
N TYR A 130 4.01 -5.62 -13.48
CA TYR A 130 4.39 -4.34 -12.91
C TYR A 130 5.62 -4.53 -12.01
N ARG A 131 6.70 -3.78 -12.27
CA ARG A 131 7.80 -3.63 -11.31
C ARG A 131 7.46 -2.49 -10.37
N LEU A 132 7.48 -2.75 -9.07
CA LEU A 132 7.23 -1.73 -8.05
C LEU A 132 8.45 -0.83 -7.88
N ARG A 133 8.23 0.48 -7.91
CA ARG A 133 9.21 1.52 -7.54
C ARG A 133 9.02 1.99 -6.10
N LYS A 134 7.80 1.81 -5.57
CA LYS A 134 7.38 2.24 -4.24
C LYS A 134 6.68 1.12 -3.50
N ALA A 135 6.63 1.23 -2.18
CA ALA A 135 5.98 0.24 -1.36
C ALA A 135 4.48 0.15 -1.68
N LEU A 136 3.98 -1.09 -1.75
CA LEU A 136 2.56 -1.37 -1.95
C LEU A 136 1.99 -1.98 -0.67
N TYR A 137 0.70 -1.75 -0.44
CA TYR A 137 -0.04 -2.38 0.66
C TYR A 137 0.14 -3.90 0.64
N GLY A 138 0.32 -4.48 1.83
CA GLY A 138 0.36 -5.93 2.00
C GLY A 138 1.70 -6.60 1.70
N LEU A 139 2.70 -5.86 1.20
CA LEU A 139 4.09 -6.35 1.21
C LEU A 139 4.61 -6.43 2.65
N LYS A 140 5.47 -7.41 2.91
CA LYS A 140 6.08 -7.61 4.24
C LYS A 140 6.99 -6.46 4.66
N GLN A 141 7.69 -5.86 3.69
CA GLN A 141 8.62 -4.75 3.89
C GLN A 141 8.00 -3.35 3.71
N ALA A 142 6.71 -3.25 3.36
CA ALA A 142 6.08 -1.96 3.01
C ALA A 142 6.19 -0.88 4.10
N LEU A 143 6.31 -1.32 5.35
CA LEU A 143 6.35 -0.48 6.54
C LEU A 143 7.75 0.11 6.86
N ARG A 144 8.77 -0.23 6.06
CA ARG A 144 10.12 0.37 6.13
C ARG A 144 10.24 1.66 5.32
N ALA A 145 9.45 1.75 4.26
CA ALA A 145 9.58 2.73 3.19
C ALA A 145 9.12 4.13 3.60
#